data_AF-A0A9W9ATT4-F1
#
_entry.id   AF-A0A9W9ATT4-F1
#
_cell.length_a   1.000
_cell.length_b   1.000
_cell.length_c   1.000
_cell.angle_alpha   90.00
_cell.angle_beta   90.00
_cell.angle_gamma   90.00
#
_symmetry.space_group_name_H-M   'P 1'
#
loop_
_entity.id
_entity.type
_entity.pdbx_description
1 polymer ?
#
loop_
_entity_poly.entity_id
_entity_poly.type
_entity_poly.pdbx_seq_one_letter_code
_entity_poly.pdbx_strand_id
1 'polypeptide(L)' 'FWDDQLTSEETDLVCGAYEIATGMCMQQTAIRSWWPRPNSWRTCGLNCGYWSKDAEDWFQTRMTKI' A
#
# COMPACT_ATOMS: atom_id res chain seq x y z
N PHE A 1 -22.40 -3.77 15.66
CA PHE A 1 -21.76 -3.54 14.35
C PHE A 1 -20.40 -2.96 14.68
N TRP A 2 -19.35 -3.78 14.59
CA TRP A 2 -18.00 -3.37 14.98
C TRP A 2 -17.39 -2.55 13.85
N ASP A 3 -16.83 -1.39 14.20
CA ASP A 3 -16.20 -0.44 13.28
C ASP A 3 -14.75 -0.87 12.99
N ASP A 4 -14.57 -2.12 12.55
CA ASP A 4 -13.26 -2.71 12.28
C ASP A 4 -12.69 -2.29 10.90
N GLN A 5 -13.29 -1.29 10.26
CA GLN A 5 -12.81 -0.78 8.98
C GLN A 5 -11.87 0.39 9.23
N LEU A 6 -10.57 0.17 9.00
CA LEU A 6 -9.61 1.27 8.96
C LEU A 6 -10.04 2.28 7.89
N THR A 7 -10.03 3.55 8.26
CA THR A 7 -10.16 4.62 7.29
C THR A 7 -8.99 4.60 6.31
N SER A 8 -9.15 5.25 5.15
CA SER A 8 -8.08 5.35 4.16
C SER A 8 -6.81 5.99 4.75
N GLU A 9 -6.96 6.95 5.67
CA GLU A 9 -5.86 7.64 6.34
C GLU A 9 -5.12 6.72 7.32
N GLU A 10 -5.85 5.94 8.13
CA GLU A 10 -5.23 4.96 9.03
C GLU A 10 -4.50 3.86 8.25
N THR A 11 -5.09 3.43 7.12
CA THR A 11 -4.46 2.46 6.22
C THR A 11 -3.16 3.02 5.64
N ASP A 12 -3.16 4.28 5.21
CA ASP A 12 -2.00 4.96 4.69
C ASP A 12 -0.91 5.12 5.78
N LEU A 13 -1.31 5.44 7.01
CA LEU A 13 -0.39 5.54 8.16
C LEU A 13 0.25 4.19 8.49
N VAL A 14 -0.54 3.11 8.59
CA VAL A 14 -0.03 1.75 8.84
C VAL A 14 0.86 1.25 7.70
N CYS A 15 0.54 1.61 6.46
CA CYS A 15 1.36 1.23 5.29
C CYS A 15 2.64 2.09 5.13
N GLY A 16 2.84 3.10 5.99
CA GLY A 16 3.95 4.04 5.88
C GLY A 16 3.91 4.82 4.57
N ALA A 17 2.73 5.30 4.18
CA ALA A 17 2.56 6.13 3.00
C ALA A 17 3.06 7.55 3.25
N TYR A 18 3.77 8.11 2.29
CA TYR A 18 4.27 9.47 2.30
C TYR A 18 4.16 10.08 0.90
N GLU A 19 4.00 11.40 0.86
CA GLU A 19 3.91 12.15 -0.39
C GLU A 19 5.31 12.60 -0.83
N ILE A 20 5.61 12.42 -2.12
CA ILE A 20 6.81 12.96 -2.75
C ILE A 20 6.40 13.90 -3.88
N ALA A 21 7.07 15.06 -3.97
CA ALA A 21 6.91 15.94 -5.11
C ALA A 21 7.57 15.29 -6.34
N THR A 22 6.84 15.12 -7.45
CA THR A 22 7.38 14.48 -8.66
C THR A 22 8.11 15.45 -9.59
N GLY A 23 8.28 16.71 -9.17
CA GLY A 23 9.11 17.71 -9.86
C GLY A 23 8.57 18.22 -11.22
N MET A 24 7.42 17.72 -11.68
CA MET A 24 6.74 18.18 -12.90
C MET A 24 5.51 19.00 -12.52
N CYS A 25 5.58 20.31 -12.76
CA CYS A 25 4.58 21.31 -12.34
C CYS A 25 4.37 21.40 -10.81
N MET A 26 4.00 22.59 -10.33
CA MET A 26 3.95 22.93 -8.90
C MET A 26 2.89 22.15 -8.07
N GLN A 27 2.23 21.13 -8.63
CA GLN A 27 1.08 20.44 -8.01
C GLN A 27 1.08 18.92 -8.21
N GLN A 28 2.09 18.31 -8.83
CA GLN A 28 2.13 16.86 -8.96
C GLN A 28 2.86 16.24 -7.76
N THR A 29 2.09 15.64 -6.85
CA THR A 29 2.58 14.76 -5.79
C THR A 29 2.30 13.31 -6.16
N ALA A 30 3.22 12.41 -5.84
CA ALA A 30 3.01 10.98 -5.90
C ALA A 30 3.01 10.42 -4.48
N ILE A 31 2.02 9.60 -4.17
CA ILE A 31 1.97 8.86 -2.92
C ILE A 31 2.84 7.61 -3.08
N ARG A 32 3.84 7.47 -2.23
CA ARG A 32 4.67 6.26 -2.09
C ARG A 32 4.37 5.63 -0.74
N SER A 33 4.47 4.31 -0.65
CA SER A 33 4.32 3.59 0.61
C SER A 33 5.38 2.51 0.74
N TRP A 34 5.84 2.27 1.97
CA TRP A 34 6.79 1.21 2.27
C TRP A 34 6.13 -0.16 2.16
N TRP A 35 4.90 -0.30 2.68
CA TRP A 35 4.09 -1.51 2.51
C TRP A 35 3.05 -1.33 1.40
N PRO A 36 2.71 -2.39 0.66
CA PRO A 36 1.66 -2.34 -0.36
C PRO A 36 0.30 -2.15 0.31
N ARG A 37 -0.45 -1.15 -0.15
CA ARG A 37 -1.78 -0.85 0.38
C ARG A 37 -2.76 -1.96 0.00
N PRO A 38 -3.83 -2.20 0.78
CA PRO A 38 -4.87 -3.18 0.43
C PRO A 38 -5.41 -2.99 -1.00
N ASN A 39 -5.53 -1.74 -1.44
CA ASN A 39 -5.96 -1.38 -2.80
C ASN A 39 -5.01 -1.88 -3.90
N SER A 40 -3.72 -2.08 -3.62
CA SER A 40 -2.75 -2.65 -4.57
C SER A 40 -3.10 -4.08 -4.96
N TRP A 41 -3.83 -4.79 -4.11
CA TRP A 41 -4.22 -6.16 -4.33
C TRP A 41 -5.60 -6.31 -4.93
N ARG A 42 -6.41 -5.25 -4.97
CA ARG A 42 -7.85 -5.28 -5.32
C ARG A 42 -8.16 -6.02 -6.62
N THR A 43 -7.27 -5.97 -7.60
CA THR A 43 -7.42 -6.58 -8.93
C THR A 43 -6.74 -7.95 -9.07
N CYS A 44 -6.13 -8.48 -8.01
CA CYS A 44 -5.43 -9.75 -8.02
C CYS A 44 -5.91 -10.68 -6.90
N GLY A 45 -5.52 -11.95 -6.96
CA GLY A 45 -5.91 -12.97 -5.97
C GLY A 45 -5.41 -12.74 -4.56
N LEU A 46 -4.58 -11.72 -4.32
CA LEU A 46 -4.03 -11.38 -3.00
C LEU A 46 -4.97 -10.47 -2.18
N ASN A 47 -6.11 -10.04 -2.74
CA ASN A 47 -7.16 -9.31 -2.02
C ASN A 47 -8.02 -10.24 -1.14
N CYS A 48 -7.39 -10.89 -0.17
CA CYS A 48 -8.04 -11.84 0.75
C CYS A 48 -8.46 -11.21 2.09
N GLY A 49 -8.24 -9.91 2.28
CA GLY A 49 -8.63 -9.17 3.49
C GLY A 49 -7.64 -9.29 4.65
N TYR A 50 -6.54 -10.02 4.48
CA TYR A 50 -5.45 -10.14 5.45
C TYR A 50 -4.10 -10.27 4.74
N TRP A 51 -3.01 -10.17 5.48
CA TRP A 51 -1.67 -10.40 4.94
C TRP A 51 -1.42 -11.90 4.77
N SER A 52 -1.64 -12.42 3.56
CA SER A 52 -1.41 -13.83 3.25
C SER A 52 0.07 -14.14 3.03
N LYS A 53 0.42 -15.43 3.08
CA LYS A 53 1.78 -15.88 2.77
C LYS A 53 2.22 -15.48 1.37
N ASP A 54 1.32 -15.54 0.39
CA ASP A 54 1.62 -15.14 -0.98
C ASP A 54 1.87 -13.62 -1.11
N ALA A 55 1.21 -12.80 -0.29
CA ALA A 55 1.47 -11.36 -0.21
C ALA A 55 2.87 -11.06 0.37
N GLU A 56 3.28 -11.81 1.40
CA GLU A 56 4.63 -11.75 1.96
C GLU A 56 5.68 -12.16 0.93
N ASP A 57 5.49 -13.30 0.27
CA ASP A 57 6.44 -13.82 -0.72
C ASP A 57 6.59 -12.85 -1.91
N TRP A 58 5.50 -12.20 -2.35
CA TRP A 58 5.56 -11.11 -3.34
C TRP A 58 6.36 -9.91 -2.82
N PHE A 59 6.13 -9.50 -1.58
CA PHE A 59 6.78 -8.33 -0.99
C PHE A 59 8.29 -8.52 -0.85
N GLN A 60 8.72 -9.67 -0.33
CA GLN A 60 10.13 -10.02 -0.24
C GLN A 60 10.78 -10.12 -1.63
N THR A 61 10.08 -10.71 -2.61
CA THR A 61 10.57 -10.77 -4.00
C THR A 61 10.71 -9.38 -4.61
N ARG A 62 9.83 -8.43 -4.28
CA ARG A 62 9.96 -7.04 -4.70
C ARG A 62 11.15 -6.38 -4.02
N MET A 63 11.35 -6.58 -2.71
CA MET A 63 12.47 -5.99 -1.97
C MET A 63 13.83 -6.45 -2.49
N THR A 64 13.97 -7.69 -2.94
CA THR A 64 15.23 -8.20 -3.52
C THR A 64 15.55 -7.62 -4.90
N LYS A 65 14.60 -6.94 -5.55
CA LYS A 65 14.76 -6.32 -6.88
C LYS A 65 14.94 -4.80 -6.83
N ILE A 66 14.96 -4.21 -5.64
CA ILE A 66 15.22 -2.79 -5.39
C ILE A 66 16.71 -2.60 -5.14
#